data_AF-A0A1F8S0K7-F1
#
_entry.id   AF-A0A1F8S0K7-F1
#
_cell.length_a   1.000
_cell.length_b   1.000
_cell.length_c   1.000
_cell.angle_alpha   90.00
_cell.angle_beta   90.00
_cell.angle_gamma   90.00
#
_symmetry.space_group_name_H-M   'P 1'
#
loop_
_entity.id
_entity.type
_entity.pdbx_description
1 polymer ?
#
loop_
_entity_poly.entity_id
_entity_poly.type
_entity_poly.pdbx_seq_one_letter_code
_entity_poly.pdbx_strand_id
1 'polypeptide(L)'
;MERIAAPDVALRLMFGYPCAWIGGNMLTGLFAEQWWVRVSEADRDALLALPGAHPFEPMPGRAMGRYVVLPADVAASDPDLDAWLTKSIDFTRTLPPKR
;
A
#
# COMPACT_ATOMS: atom_id res chain seq x y z
N MET A 1 0.07 -17.67 11.43
CA MET A 1 -0.69 -17.32 10.22
C MET A 1 0.33 -17.23 9.09
N GLU A 2 0.20 -18.08 8.07
CA GLU A 2 1.18 -18.16 6.97
C GLU A 2 0.86 -17.06 5.97
N ARG A 3 1.66 -15.99 5.95
CA ARG A 3 1.54 -14.94 4.95
C ARG A 3 1.95 -15.51 3.59
N ILE A 4 1.05 -15.42 2.62
CA ILE A 4 1.22 -15.98 1.26
C ILE A 4 2.51 -15.43 0.65
N ALA A 5 3.36 -16.33 0.17
CA ALA A 5 4.53 -15.94 -0.61
C ALA A 5 4.07 -15.25 -1.91
N ALA A 6 4.45 -13.99 -2.09
CA ALA A 6 4.28 -13.25 -3.33
C ALA A 6 5.65 -13.19 -4.04
N PRO A 7 6.04 -14.23 -4.81
CA PRO A 7 7.39 -14.37 -5.34
C PRO A 7 7.74 -13.30 -6.39
N ASP A 8 6.72 -12.65 -6.97
CA ASP A 8 6.84 -11.54 -7.91
C ASP A 8 7.06 -10.18 -7.23
N VAL A 9 7.04 -10.13 -5.89
CA VAL A 9 7.29 -8.91 -5.12
C VAL A 9 8.78 -8.67 -4.96
N ALA A 10 9.23 -7.50 -5.42
CA ALA A 10 10.54 -6.97 -5.15
C ALA A 10 10.49 -5.96 -4.00
N LEU A 11 11.40 -6.09 -3.03
CA LEU A 11 11.57 -5.11 -1.96
C LEU A 11 12.71 -4.14 -2.30
N ARG A 12 12.44 -2.84 -2.12
CA ARG A 12 13.41 -1.76 -2.32
C ARG A 12 13.22 -0.70 -1.24
N LEU A 13 14.29 -0.01 -0.87
CA LEU A 13 14.17 1.16 0.00
C LEU A 13 13.69 2.37 -0.81
N MET A 14 12.73 3.09 -0.27
CA MET A 14 12.33 4.41 -0.77
C MET A 14 12.07 5.31 0.45
N PHE A 15 12.62 6.52 0.42
CA PHE A 15 12.60 7.44 1.57
C PHE A 15 13.23 6.87 2.85
N GLY A 16 14.14 5.89 2.71
CA GLY A 16 14.76 5.18 3.84
C GLY A 16 13.95 4.02 4.40
N TYR A 17 12.76 3.72 3.86
CA TYR A 17 11.86 2.68 4.36
C TYR A 17 11.59 1.57 3.33
N PRO A 18 11.27 0.34 3.77
CA PRO A 18 10.98 -0.76 2.86
C PRO A 18 9.68 -0.52 2.11
N CYS A 19 9.74 -0.66 0.78
CA CYS A 19 8.63 -0.57 -0.14
C CYS A 19 8.61 -1.81 -1.03
N ALA A 20 7.41 -2.29 -1.34
CA ALA A 20 7.19 -3.46 -2.16
C ALA A 20 6.68 -3.07 -3.56
N TRP A 21 7.14 -3.82 -4.55
CA TRP A 21 6.94 -3.56 -5.97
C TRP A 21 6.57 -4.83 -6.72
N ILE A 22 5.68 -4.74 -7.69
CA ILE A 22 5.36 -5.80 -8.66
C ILE A 22 5.49 -5.22 -10.06
N GLY A 23 6.27 -5.86 -10.93
CA GLY A 23 6.44 -5.41 -12.32
C GLY A 23 6.92 -3.96 -12.45
N GLY A 24 7.73 -3.46 -11.50
CA GLY A 24 8.15 -2.06 -11.47
C GLY A 24 7.08 -1.06 -11.05
N ASN A 25 5.89 -1.51 -10.62
CA ASN A 25 4.87 -0.68 -9.97
C ASN A 25 4.95 -0.84 -8.46
N MET A 26 5.00 0.28 -7.74
CA MET A 26 4.99 0.27 -6.28
C MET A 26 3.59 -0.02 -5.75
N LEU A 27 3.48 -0.97 -4.83
CA LEU A 27 2.22 -1.50 -4.32
C LEU A 27 1.93 -1.06 -2.87
N THR A 28 2.95 -1.03 -2.00
CA THR A 28 2.82 -0.69 -0.59
C THR A 28 4.20 -0.36 -0.02
N GLY A 29 4.23 0.20 1.18
CA GLY A 29 5.46 0.39 1.91
C GLY A 29 5.20 0.98 3.29
N LEU A 30 6.30 1.13 4.02
CA LEU A 30 6.33 1.87 5.26
C LEU A 30 6.86 3.28 5.02
N PHE A 31 6.45 4.20 5.87
CA PHE A 31 7.06 5.52 6.03
C PHE A 31 6.87 5.95 7.48
N ALA A 32 7.97 6.00 8.23
CA ALA A 32 7.93 6.02 9.69
C ALA A 32 7.03 4.88 10.23
N GLU A 33 5.99 5.21 11.00
CA GLU A 33 5.04 4.24 11.57
C GLU A 33 3.81 4.01 10.66
N GLN A 34 3.77 4.65 9.49
CA GLN A 34 2.63 4.58 8.59
C GLN A 34 2.81 3.46 7.56
N TRP A 35 1.84 2.56 7.48
CA TRP A 35 1.72 1.61 6.37
C TRP A 35 0.74 2.16 5.35
N TRP A 36 1.15 2.27 4.09
CA TRP A 36 0.30 2.75 3.00
C TRP A 36 0.20 1.75 1.86
N VAL A 37 -0.91 1.76 1.13
CA VAL A 37 -1.19 0.83 0.02
C VAL A 37 -1.63 1.56 -1.24
N ARG A 38 -1.41 0.91 -2.39
CA ARG A 38 -1.99 1.27 -3.68
C ARG A 38 -3.09 0.28 -4.02
N VAL A 39 -4.30 0.77 -4.24
CA VAL A 39 -5.46 -0.07 -4.57
C VAL A 39 -6.21 0.52 -5.76
N SER A 40 -7.25 -0.18 -6.22
CA SER A 40 -8.17 0.34 -7.24
C SER A 40 -8.80 1.66 -6.80
N GLU A 41 -9.33 2.47 -7.73
CA GLU A 41 -9.96 3.75 -7.36
C GLU A 41 -11.17 3.55 -6.43
N ALA A 42 -11.99 2.54 -6.68
CA ALA A 42 -13.13 2.21 -5.82
C ALA A 42 -12.68 1.79 -4.41
N ASP A 43 -11.64 0.95 -4.30
CA ASP A 43 -11.08 0.54 -3.01
C ASP A 43 -10.39 1.71 -2.29
N ARG A 44 -9.77 2.63 -3.04
CA ARG A 44 -9.14 3.83 -2.50
C ARG A 44 -10.19 4.72 -1.84
N ASP A 45 -11.32 4.93 -2.51
CA ASP A 45 -12.42 5.75 -2.01
C ASP A 45 -13.07 5.11 -0.78
N ALA A 46 -13.22 3.78 -0.77
CA ALA A 46 -13.67 3.02 0.39
C ALA A 46 -12.69 3.12 1.57
N LEU A 47 -11.38 3.04 1.31
CA LEU A 47 -10.34 3.15 2.32
C LEU A 47 -10.30 4.57 2.92
N LEU A 48 -10.37 5.62 2.07
CA LEU A 48 -10.40 7.01 2.52
C LEU A 48 -11.65 7.38 3.33
N ALA A 49 -12.72 6.57 3.24
CA ALA A 49 -13.89 6.73 4.10
C ALA A 49 -13.69 6.18 5.52
N LEU A 50 -12.64 5.39 5.77
CA LEU A 50 -12.32 4.89 7.11
C LEU A 50 -11.72 5.98 7.99
N PRO A 51 -12.13 6.10 9.27
CA PRO A 51 -11.51 7.03 10.19
C PRO A 51 -9.99 6.81 10.30
N GLY A 52 -9.21 7.88 10.13
CA GLY A 52 -7.74 7.84 10.21
C GLY A 52 -7.03 7.53 8.90
N ALA A 53 -7.74 7.07 7.86
CA ALA A 53 -7.18 6.94 6.53
C ALA A 53 -6.95 8.32 5.89
N HIS A 54 -5.84 8.46 5.16
CA HIS A 54 -5.52 9.70 4.46
C HIS A 54 -4.57 9.45 3.28
N PRO A 55 -4.50 10.35 2.29
CA PRO A 55 -3.52 10.25 1.22
C PRO A 55 -2.09 10.19 1.77
N PHE A 56 -1.25 9.32 1.20
CA PHE A 56 0.14 9.23 1.61
C PHE A 56 0.93 10.46 1.18
N GLU A 57 1.60 11.11 2.14
CA GLU A 57 2.32 12.37 1.94
C GLU A 57 3.75 12.29 2.51
N PRO A 58 4.75 11.82 1.73
CA PRO A 58 6.13 11.71 2.19
C PRO A 58 6.86 13.06 2.29
N MET A 59 6.29 14.11 1.70
CA MET A 59 6.81 15.49 1.75
C MET A 59 5.64 16.43 2.04
N PRO A 60 5.77 17.37 3.00
CA PRO A 60 4.70 18.31 3.34
C PRO A 60 4.14 19.05 2.11
N GLY A 61 2.83 19.02 1.95
CA GLY A 61 2.08 19.60 0.83
C GLY A 61 2.18 18.82 -0.49
N ARG A 62 2.78 17.63 -0.52
CA ARG A 62 3.00 16.85 -1.75
C ARG A 62 2.52 15.40 -1.62
N ALA A 63 1.21 15.25 -1.40
CA ALA A 63 0.55 13.96 -1.37
C ALA A 63 0.73 13.17 -2.68
N MET A 64 1.06 11.89 -2.54
CA MET A 64 1.03 10.90 -3.60
C MET A 64 -0.37 10.26 -3.66
N GLY A 65 -1.38 10.98 -4.15
CA GLY A 65 -2.81 10.61 -4.06
C GLY A 65 -3.25 9.26 -4.67
N ARG A 66 -2.34 8.47 -5.25
CA ARG A 66 -2.58 7.06 -5.63
C ARG A 66 -2.39 6.08 -4.48
N TYR A 67 -1.81 6.53 -3.37
CA TYR A 67 -1.49 5.73 -2.19
C TYR A 67 -2.23 6.30 -0.99
N VAL A 68 -2.73 5.41 -0.14
CA VAL A 68 -3.50 5.77 1.05
C VAL A 68 -2.87 5.09 2.26
N VAL A 69 -2.70 5.85 3.33
CA VAL A 69 -2.26 5.37 4.63
C VAL A 69 -3.40 4.59 5.29
N LEU A 70 -3.10 3.38 5.75
CA LEU A 70 -4.03 2.56 6.50
C LEU A 70 -4.27 3.19 7.89
N PRO A 71 -5.51 3.18 8.39
CA PRO A 71 -5.79 3.44 9.80
C PRO A 71 -4.95 2.56 10.73
N ALA A 72 -4.60 3.07 11.90
CA ALA A 72 -3.72 2.36 12.85
C ALA A 72 -4.34 1.05 13.37
N ASP A 73 -5.65 1.01 13.58
CA ASP A 73 -6.42 -0.17 13.96
C ASP A 73 -6.43 -1.23 12.86
N VAL A 74 -6.60 -0.81 11.61
CA VAL A 74 -6.48 -1.69 10.43
C VAL A 74 -5.08 -2.26 10.31
N ALA A 75 -4.04 -1.43 10.47
CA ALA A 75 -2.65 -1.87 10.38
C ALA A 75 -2.23 -2.81 11.53
N ALA A 76 -2.87 -2.70 12.69
CA ALA A 76 -2.63 -3.56 13.86
C ALA A 76 -3.40 -4.89 13.82
N SER A 77 -4.36 -5.04 12.89
CA SER A 77 -5.20 -6.22 12.72
C SER A 77 -4.68 -7.04 11.54
N ASP A 78 -4.05 -8.19 11.81
CA ASP A 78 -3.59 -9.12 10.76
C ASP A 78 -4.65 -9.42 9.68
N PRO A 79 -5.93 -9.77 10.02
CA PRO A 79 -6.92 -10.05 8.98
C PRO A 79 -7.29 -8.83 8.12
N ASP A 80 -7.38 -7.63 8.72
CA ASP A 80 -7.74 -6.42 7.97
C ASP A 80 -6.56 -5.94 7.11
N LEU A 81 -5.35 -5.99 7.68
CA LEU A 81 -4.11 -5.71 6.96
C LEU A 81 -3.96 -6.65 5.76
N ASP A 82 -4.13 -7.95 5.96
CA ASP A 82 -4.03 -8.94 4.88
C ASP A 82 -5.08 -8.69 3.79
N ALA A 83 -6.33 -8.34 4.16
CA ALA A 83 -7.37 -8.00 3.20
C ALA A 83 -6.99 -6.80 2.31
N TRP A 84 -6.40 -5.74 2.88
CA TRP A 84 -5.94 -4.59 2.11
C TRP A 84 -4.68 -4.88 1.29
N LEU A 85 -3.76 -5.70 1.80
CA LEU A 85 -2.58 -6.13 1.07
C LEU A 85 -2.95 -7.02 -0.13
N THR A 86 -3.91 -7.94 0.01
CA THR A 86 -4.42 -8.74 -1.10
C THR A 86 -4.98 -7.86 -2.21
N LYS A 87 -5.86 -6.90 -1.88
CA LYS A 87 -6.39 -5.93 -2.85
C LYS A 87 -5.28 -5.15 -3.55
N SER A 88 -4.26 -4.73 -2.80
CA SER A 88 -3.12 -3.98 -3.32
C SER A 88 -2.27 -4.80 -4.29
N ILE A 89 -1.99 -6.05 -3.94
CA ILE A 89 -1.26 -7.01 -4.79
C ILE A 89 -2.03 -7.26 -6.08
N ASP A 90 -3.32 -7.62 -5.97
CA ASP A 90 -4.17 -7.94 -7.12
C ASP A 90 -4.29 -6.75 -8.05
N PHE A 91 -4.57 -5.55 -7.53
CA PHE A 91 -4.63 -4.34 -8.34
C PHE A 91 -3.28 -4.00 -8.98
N THR A 92 -2.18 -4.11 -8.25
CA THR A 92 -0.87 -3.75 -8.81
C THR A 92 -0.48 -4.70 -9.95
N ARG A 93 -0.86 -5.99 -9.86
CA ARG A 93 -0.67 -6.97 -10.93
C ARG A 93 -1.45 -6.65 -12.21
N THR A 94 -2.56 -5.92 -12.14
CA THR A 94 -3.30 -5.51 -13.35
C THR A 94 -2.64 -4.36 -14.10
N LEU A 95 -1.65 -3.69 -13.50
CA LEU A 95 -0.99 -2.54 -14.11
C LEU A 95 0.06 -3.00 -15.13
N PRO A 96 0.21 -2.28 -16.25
CA PRO A 96 1.30 -2.53 -17.18
C PRO A 96 2.65 -2.46 -16.46
N PRO A 97 3.55 -3.43 -16.68
CA PRO A 97 4.90 -3.37 -16.11
C PRO A 97 5.61 -2.09 -16.53
N LYS A 98 6.35 -1.48 -15.59
CA LYS A 98 7.21 -0.34 -15.92
C LYS A 98 8.52 -0.82 -16.52
N ARG A 99 8.94 -0.16 -17.60
CA ARG A 99 10.27 -0.31 -18.20
C ARG A 99 11.33 0.33 -17.31
#